data_AF-A0A2S8NUT1-F1
#
_entry.id   AF-A0A2S8NUT1-F1
#
_cell.length_a   1.000
_cell.length_b   1.000
_cell.length_c   1.000
_cell.angle_alpha   90.00
_cell.angle_beta   90.00
_cell.angle_gamma   90.00
#
_symmetry.space_group_name_H-M   'P 1'
#
loop_
_entity.id
_entity.type
_entity.pdbx_description
1 polymer ?
#
loop_
_entity_poly.entity_id
_entity_poly.type
_entity_poly.pdbx_seq_one_letter_code
_entity_poly.pdbx_strand_id
1 'polypeptide(L)'
;MFSKLKNQWSDFTNFIYKGDLAKFTVAFIMGQLFTKVVASFSTDIVMPPINWFLSNRNFDNLKLDLNNQGISINYGIFLQKLFEFLLVSFILYLILNIFLKKIEKTQENTITQPNLELNAIKNIESLEKEKIELLKQISASLKNNQNNHSSKN
;
A
#
# COMPACT_ATOMS: atom_id res chain seq x y z
N MET A 1 -22.52 -8.53 32.98
CA MET A 1 -21.16 -8.03 32.66
C MET A 1 -20.52 -8.80 31.50
N PHE A 2 -20.52 -10.14 31.52
CA PHE A 2 -19.97 -10.98 30.44
C PHE A 2 -20.69 -10.88 29.08
N SER A 3 -21.98 -10.50 29.05
CA SER A 3 -22.73 -10.30 27.80
C SER A 3 -22.30 -9.07 27.01
N LYS A 4 -21.86 -7.99 27.67
CA LYS A 4 -21.35 -6.78 27.01
C LYS A 4 -20.03 -7.06 26.28
N LEU A 5 -19.16 -7.91 26.83
CA LEU A 5 -17.91 -8.33 26.19
C LEU A 5 -18.14 -9.18 24.94
N LYS A 6 -19.12 -10.10 24.96
CA LYS A 6 -19.45 -10.93 23.80
C LYS A 6 -19.95 -10.10 22.62
N ASN A 7 -20.74 -9.06 22.90
CA ASN A 7 -21.21 -8.13 21.86
C ASN A 7 -20.06 -7.32 21.26
N GLN A 8 -19.14 -6.79 22.08
CA GLN A 8 -17.98 -6.04 21.56
C GLN A 8 -17.04 -6.90 20.69
N TRP A 9 -16.89 -8.18 21.02
CA TRP A 9 -16.11 -9.12 20.20
C TRP A 9 -16.80 -9.38 18.85
N SER A 10 -18.13 -9.56 18.84
CA SER A 10 -18.92 -9.70 17.62
C SER A 10 -18.83 -8.45 16.73
N ASP A 11 -18.90 -7.26 17.32
CA ASP A 11 -18.82 -5.98 16.61
C ASP A 11 -17.43 -5.74 16.02
N PHE A 12 -16.38 -6.10 16.76
CA PHE A 12 -15.00 -6.06 16.27
C PHE A 12 -14.79 -7.02 15.09
N THR A 13 -15.33 -8.23 15.18
CA THR A 13 -15.20 -9.20 14.09
C THR A 13 -15.95 -8.72 12.84
N ASN A 14 -17.17 -8.19 13.00
CA ASN A 14 -17.93 -7.54 11.93
C ASN A 14 -17.19 -6.34 11.32
N PHE A 15 -16.42 -5.59 12.12
CA PHE A 15 -15.60 -4.48 11.64
C PHE A 15 -14.38 -4.95 10.82
N ILE A 16 -13.67 -6.00 11.27
CA ILE A 16 -12.56 -6.61 10.50
C ILE A 16 -13.05 -7.23 9.19
N TYR A 17 -14.27 -7.78 9.18
CA TYR A 17 -14.91 -8.33 7.99
C TYR A 17 -15.42 -7.26 7.00
N LYS A 18 -15.38 -5.96 7.34
CA LYS A 18 -15.46 -4.89 6.32
C LYS A 18 -14.20 -5.00 5.47
N GLY A 19 -14.32 -5.71 4.34
CA GLY A 19 -13.26 -6.47 3.67
C GLY A 19 -11.98 -5.75 3.27
N ASP A 20 -11.95 -4.41 3.25
CA ASP A 20 -10.74 -3.66 2.93
C ASP A 20 -9.72 -3.65 4.07
N LEU A 21 -10.16 -3.68 5.33
CA LEU A 21 -9.24 -3.69 6.46
C LEU A 21 -8.46 -5.00 6.55
N ALA A 22 -9.13 -6.14 6.31
CA ALA A 22 -8.47 -7.44 6.32
C ALA A 22 -7.37 -7.54 5.26
N LYS A 23 -7.59 -7.00 4.05
CA LYS A 23 -6.62 -7.03 2.97
C LYS A 23 -5.45 -6.07 3.20
N PHE A 24 -5.73 -4.88 3.71
CA PHE A 24 -4.69 -3.95 4.16
C PHE A 24 -3.84 -4.58 5.28
N THR A 25 -4.47 -5.24 6.25
CA THR A 25 -3.78 -5.86 7.39
C THR A 25 -2.85 -6.98 6.93
N VAL A 26 -3.31 -7.85 6.02
CA VAL A 26 -2.47 -8.91 5.44
C VAL A 26 -1.29 -8.29 4.67
N ALA A 27 -1.53 -7.27 3.85
CA ALA A 27 -0.47 -6.58 3.12
C ALA A 27 0.56 -5.91 4.07
N PHE A 28 0.09 -5.29 5.16
CA PHE A 28 0.94 -4.67 6.17
C PHE A 28 1.81 -5.69 6.91
N ILE A 29 1.22 -6.80 7.38
CA ILE A 29 1.96 -7.86 8.07
C ILE A 29 2.99 -8.49 7.14
N MET A 30 2.62 -8.74 5.89
CA MET A 30 3.56 -9.26 4.88
C MET A 30 4.68 -8.28 4.59
N GLY A 31 4.40 -6.97 4.50
CA GLY A 31 5.43 -5.94 4.34
C GLY A 31 6.42 -5.90 5.52
N GLN A 32 5.90 -5.99 6.76
CA GLN A 32 6.73 -6.02 7.96
C GLN A 32 7.63 -7.26 8.03
N LEU A 33 7.10 -8.44 7.65
CA LEU A 33 7.88 -9.67 7.61
C LEU A 33 8.92 -9.65 6.48
N PHE A 34 8.55 -9.14 5.31
CA PHE A 34 9.44 -9.03 4.16
C PHE A 34 10.69 -8.20 4.48
N THR A 35 10.52 -7.02 5.07
CA THR A 35 11.66 -6.17 5.48
C THR A 35 12.61 -6.91 6.42
N LYS A 36 12.09 -7.71 7.36
CA LYS A 36 12.92 -8.54 8.25
C LYS A 36 13.69 -9.63 7.52
N VAL A 37 13.07 -10.28 6.53
CA VAL A 37 13.75 -11.30 5.70
C VAL A 37 14.89 -10.68 4.92
N VAL A 38 14.68 -9.51 4.32
CA VAL A 38 15.73 -8.81 3.58
C VAL A 38 16.84 -8.33 4.51
N ALA A 39 16.50 -7.81 5.69
CA ALA A 39 17.46 -7.43 6.70
C ALA A 39 18.35 -8.60 7.13
N SER A 40 17.74 -9.75 7.44
CA SER A 40 18.48 -10.99 7.78
C SER A 40 19.34 -11.46 6.61
N PHE A 41 18.86 -11.41 5.37
CA PHE A 41 19.69 -11.73 4.21
C PHE A 41 20.91 -10.80 4.10
N SER A 42 20.74 -9.49 4.32
CA SER A 42 21.84 -8.54 4.30
C SER A 42 22.85 -8.81 5.43
N THR A 43 22.39 -8.92 6.66
CA THR A 43 23.26 -9.04 7.85
C THR A 43 23.85 -10.44 8.01
N ASP A 44 23.09 -11.49 7.72
CA ASP A 44 23.48 -12.87 8.04
C ASP A 44 24.10 -13.60 6.85
N ILE A 45 23.86 -13.16 5.61
CA ILE A 45 24.37 -13.83 4.40
C ILE A 45 25.34 -12.94 3.63
N VAL A 46 25.03 -11.66 3.44
CA VAL A 46 25.88 -10.75 2.64
C VAL A 46 27.04 -10.19 3.45
N MET A 47 26.83 -9.83 4.72
CA MET A 47 27.90 -9.25 5.56
C MET A 47 29.02 -10.23 5.94
N PRO A 48 28.81 -11.53 6.25
CA PRO A 48 29.92 -12.39 6.66
C PRO A 48 31.05 -12.51 5.62
N PRO A 49 30.78 -12.67 4.31
CA PRO A 49 31.82 -12.59 3.27
C PRO A 49 32.53 -11.24 3.21
N ILE A 50 31.81 -10.13 3.40
CA ILE A 50 32.38 -8.77 3.39
C ILE A 50 33.29 -8.56 4.62
N ASN A 51 32.84 -8.97 5.80
CA ASN A 51 33.62 -8.91 7.04
C ASN A 51 34.88 -9.76 6.97
N TRP A 52 34.79 -10.94 6.34
CA TRP A 52 35.94 -11.80 6.08
C TRP A 52 36.96 -11.12 5.15
N PHE A 53 36.49 -10.45 4.08
CA PHE A 53 37.35 -9.74 3.14
C PHE A 53 38.06 -8.52 3.76
N LEU A 54 37.43 -7.80 4.70
CA LEU A 54 38.01 -6.65 5.40
C LEU A 54 38.96 -7.03 6.58
N SER A 55 39.68 -8.15 6.45
CA SER A 55 40.65 -8.66 7.42
C SER A 55 40.08 -8.93 8.81
N ASN A 56 38.91 -9.58 8.87
CA ASN A 56 38.35 -10.11 10.12
C ASN A 56 37.97 -9.02 11.15
N ARG A 57 37.85 -7.75 10.73
CA ARG A 57 37.27 -6.70 11.56
C ARG A 57 35.75 -6.79 11.44
N ASN A 58 35.09 -7.12 12.55
CA ASN A 58 33.64 -6.99 12.63
C ASN A 58 33.30 -5.51 12.43
N PHE A 59 32.51 -5.20 11.40
CA PHE A 59 32.03 -3.83 11.18
C PHE A 59 31.31 -3.32 12.43
N ASP A 60 30.58 -4.17 13.14
CA ASP A 60 29.89 -3.82 14.40
C ASP A 60 30.83 -3.35 15.52
N ASN A 61 32.11 -3.74 15.47
CA ASN A 61 33.13 -3.37 16.43
C ASN A 61 33.96 -2.16 16.00
N LEU A 62 33.66 -1.57 14.84
CA LEU A 62 34.25 -0.29 14.43
C LEU A 62 33.65 0.83 15.27
N LYS A 63 34.41 1.21 16.28
CA LYS A 63 34.06 2.25 17.25
C LYS A 63 35.20 3.23 17.32
N LEU A 64 34.87 4.52 17.33
CA LEU A 64 35.81 5.60 17.59
C LEU A 64 35.63 6.03 19.04
N ASP A 65 36.57 5.67 19.91
CA ASP A 65 36.56 6.13 21.30
C ASP A 65 36.96 7.60 21.34
N LEU A 66 36.07 8.45 21.85
CA LEU A 66 36.28 9.91 21.83
C LEU A 66 37.11 10.39 23.03
N ASN A 67 37.16 9.65 24.13
CA ASN A 67 37.79 10.16 25.36
C ASN A 67 38.29 9.13 26.38
N ASN A 68 38.53 7.85 26.01
CA ASN A 68 38.92 6.77 26.95
C ASN A 68 38.00 6.55 28.18
N GLN A 69 36.89 7.28 28.30
CA GLN A 69 35.92 7.24 29.40
C GLN A 69 34.64 6.44 29.04
N GLY A 70 34.72 5.57 28.03
CA GLY A 70 33.60 4.74 27.58
C GLY A 70 32.58 5.43 26.66
N ILE A 71 32.87 6.64 26.19
CA ILE A 71 32.06 7.32 25.16
C ILE A 71 32.65 6.99 23.78
N SER A 72 31.94 6.16 23.02
CA SER A 72 32.36 5.66 21.70
C SER A 72 31.33 5.98 20.62
N ILE A 73 31.79 6.41 19.44
CA ILE A 73 30.94 6.51 18.24
C ILE A 73 31.02 5.18 17.50
N ASN A 74 29.92 4.43 17.48
CA ASN A 74 29.82 3.14 16.80
C ASN A 74 29.45 3.34 15.32
N TYR A 75 30.37 3.92 14.54
CA TYR A 75 30.15 4.18 13.11
C TYR A 75 30.01 2.88 12.28
N GLY A 76 30.53 1.78 12.82
CA GLY A 76 30.36 0.44 12.28
C GLY A 76 28.90 0.00 12.07
N ILE A 77 28.10 0.11 13.14
CA ILE A 77 26.67 -0.23 13.11
C ILE A 77 25.92 0.70 12.15
N PHE A 78 26.30 1.98 12.10
CA PHE A 78 25.71 2.92 11.14
C PHE A 78 25.98 2.48 9.69
N LEU A 79 27.20 2.08 9.37
CA LEU A 79 27.56 1.62 8.03
C LEU A 79 26.82 0.32 7.67
N GLN A 80 26.68 -0.60 8.62
CA GLN A 80 25.85 -1.81 8.46
C GLN A 80 24.41 -1.45 8.10
N LYS A 81 23.79 -0.51 8.85
CA LYS A 81 22.42 -0.05 8.57
C LYS A 81 22.27 0.68 7.24
N LEU A 82 23.31 1.42 6.83
CA LEU A 82 23.34 2.06 5.52
C LEU A 82 23.33 1.01 4.39
N PHE A 83 24.14 -0.03 4.50
CA PHE A 83 24.16 -1.14 3.53
C PHE A 83 22.84 -1.91 3.51
N GLU A 84 22.25 -2.20 4.67
CA GLU A 84 20.93 -2.83 4.78
C GLU A 84 19.86 -2.01 4.03
N PHE A 85 19.84 -0.70 4.21
CA PHE A 85 18.92 0.20 3.51
C PHE A 85 19.15 0.22 1.98
N LEU A 86 20.41 0.25 1.54
CA LEU A 86 20.76 0.15 0.12
C LEU A 86 20.29 -1.17 -0.49
N LEU A 87 20.44 -2.29 0.24
CA LEU A 87 20.03 -3.60 -0.24
C LEU A 87 18.49 -3.73 -0.31
N VAL A 88 17.79 -3.29 0.73
CA VAL A 88 16.31 -3.26 0.77
C VAL A 88 15.75 -2.41 -0.35
N SER A 89 16.27 -1.20 -0.55
CA SER A 89 15.84 -0.31 -1.63
C SER A 89 16.16 -0.87 -3.01
N PHE A 90 17.31 -1.54 -3.19
CA PHE A 90 17.66 -2.21 -4.44
C PHE A 90 16.72 -3.39 -4.76
N ILE A 91 16.39 -4.21 -3.77
CA ILE A 91 15.44 -5.32 -3.94
C ILE A 91 14.05 -4.77 -4.24
N LEU A 92 13.61 -3.71 -3.54
CA LEU A 92 12.34 -3.06 -3.84
C LEU A 92 12.31 -2.49 -5.25
N TYR A 93 13.41 -1.87 -5.70
CA TYR A 93 13.56 -1.41 -7.08
C TYR A 93 13.47 -2.57 -8.08
N LEU A 94 14.15 -3.70 -7.84
CA LEU A 94 14.06 -4.87 -8.71
C LEU A 94 12.63 -5.40 -8.80
N ILE A 95 11.94 -5.51 -7.66
CA ILE A 95 10.53 -5.93 -7.61
C ILE A 95 9.68 -4.96 -8.41
N LEU A 96 9.77 -3.66 -8.15
CA LEU A 96 8.99 -2.67 -8.89
C LEU A 96 9.33 -2.68 -10.39
N ASN A 97 10.59 -2.76 -10.77
CA ASN A 97 10.99 -2.79 -12.18
C ASN A 97 10.49 -4.06 -12.89
N ILE A 98 10.56 -5.23 -12.25
CA ILE A 98 10.09 -6.50 -12.82
C ILE A 98 8.56 -6.53 -12.85
N PHE A 99 7.90 -6.17 -11.75
CA PHE A 99 6.44 -6.20 -11.64
C PHE A 99 5.80 -5.12 -12.49
N LEU A 100 6.28 -3.86 -12.49
CA LEU A 100 5.71 -2.80 -13.32
C LEU A 100 5.88 -3.11 -14.82
N LYS A 101 7.04 -3.62 -15.24
CA LYS A 101 7.28 -4.06 -16.63
C LYS A 101 6.41 -5.26 -17.03
N LYS A 102 6.04 -6.11 -16.07
CA LYS A 102 5.13 -7.25 -16.28
C LYS A 102 3.66 -6.83 -16.24
N ILE A 103 3.29 -5.87 -15.40
CA ILE A 103 1.95 -5.30 -15.30
C ILE A 103 1.63 -4.48 -16.55
N GLU A 104 2.58 -3.73 -17.11
CA GLU A 104 2.40 -3.03 -18.39
C GLU A 104 2.10 -4.01 -19.55
N LYS A 105 2.59 -5.26 -19.44
CA LYS A 105 2.26 -6.38 -20.34
C LYS A 105 1.00 -7.17 -19.95
N THR A 106 0.48 -6.98 -18.74
CA THR A 106 -0.62 -7.76 -18.14
C THR A 106 -1.70 -6.84 -17.57
N GLN A 107 -1.91 -5.65 -18.16
CA GLN A 107 -2.96 -4.71 -17.72
C GLN A 107 -4.38 -5.18 -18.07
N GLU A 108 -4.57 -6.41 -18.57
CA GLU A 108 -5.92 -6.90 -18.83
C GLU A 108 -6.55 -7.67 -17.67
N ASN A 109 -5.79 -8.29 -16.74
CA ASN A 109 -6.45 -9.03 -15.65
C ASN A 109 -5.63 -9.11 -14.35
N THR A 110 -6.31 -8.76 -13.25
CA THR A 110 -6.03 -9.23 -11.87
C THR A 110 -4.83 -8.68 -11.09
N ILE A 111 -4.77 -7.37 -10.86
CA ILE A 111 -4.32 -6.91 -9.53
C ILE A 111 -5.30 -5.88 -8.96
N THR A 112 -5.93 -6.30 -7.86
CA THR A 112 -6.61 -5.51 -6.82
C THR A 112 -8.06 -5.08 -7.10
N GLN A 113 -8.90 -5.22 -6.07
CA GLN A 113 -10.27 -4.71 -5.93
C GLN A 113 -10.62 -3.34 -6.53
N PRO A 114 -9.70 -2.38 -6.74
CA PRO A 114 -9.96 -1.19 -7.53
C PRO A 114 -10.73 -1.46 -8.81
N ASN A 115 -10.59 -2.59 -9.51
CA ASN A 115 -11.40 -2.80 -10.72
C ASN A 115 -12.90 -3.03 -10.43
N LEU A 116 -13.26 -3.75 -9.36
CA LEU A 116 -14.68 -3.97 -9.00
C LEU A 116 -15.33 -2.68 -8.49
N GLU A 117 -14.63 -1.94 -7.64
CA GLU A 117 -15.12 -0.66 -7.13
C GLU A 117 -15.08 0.42 -8.21
N LEU A 118 -14.05 0.49 -9.05
CA LEU A 118 -13.96 1.42 -10.18
C LEU A 118 -15.05 1.14 -11.22
N ASN A 119 -15.37 -0.13 -11.48
CA ASN A 119 -16.48 -0.48 -12.37
C ASN A 119 -17.83 -0.14 -11.74
N ALA A 120 -18.01 -0.40 -10.43
CA ALA A 120 -19.21 0.01 -9.72
C ALA A 120 -19.37 1.54 -9.71
N ILE A 121 -18.30 2.30 -9.46
CA ILE A 121 -18.28 3.76 -9.48
C ILE A 121 -18.52 4.30 -10.89
N LYS A 122 -17.90 3.72 -11.92
CA LYS A 122 -18.17 4.08 -13.34
C LYS A 122 -19.62 3.82 -13.73
N ASN A 123 -20.18 2.69 -13.31
CA ASN A 123 -21.59 2.37 -13.55
C ASN A 123 -22.50 3.39 -12.85
N ILE A 124 -22.21 3.74 -11.59
CA ILE A 124 -22.94 4.78 -10.86
C ILE A 124 -22.83 6.15 -11.57
N GLU A 125 -21.64 6.55 -12.01
CA GLU A 125 -21.43 7.81 -12.74
C GLU A 125 -22.17 7.85 -14.09
N SER A 126 -22.24 6.72 -14.80
CA SER A 126 -23.01 6.60 -16.04
C SER A 126 -24.52 6.69 -15.79
N LEU A 127 -25.01 6.07 -14.71
CA LEU A 127 -26.42 6.12 -14.30
C LEU A 127 -26.83 7.52 -13.84
N GLU A 128 -25.93 8.26 -13.19
CA GLU A 128 -26.17 9.67 -12.82
C GLU A 128 -26.25 10.56 -14.06
N LYS A 129 -25.37 10.37 -15.06
CA LYS A 129 -25.43 11.09 -16.35
C LYS A 129 -26.74 10.81 -17.10
N GLU A 130 -27.14 9.54 -17.18
CA GLU A 130 -28.41 9.15 -17.83
C GLU A 130 -29.62 9.80 -17.14
N LYS A 131 -29.67 9.81 -15.81
CA LYS A 131 -30.73 10.50 -15.06
C LYS A 131 -30.76 12.00 -15.35
N ILE A 132 -29.61 12.67 -15.42
CA ILE A 132 -29.53 14.11 -15.72
C ILE A 132 -30.02 14.40 -17.14
N GLU A 133 -29.66 13.58 -18.12
CA GLU A 133 -30.12 13.67 -19.51
C GLU A 133 -31.65 13.56 -19.60
N LEU A 134 -32.23 12.58 -18.91
CA LEU A 134 -33.69 12.36 -18.87
C LEU A 134 -34.43 13.54 -18.20
N LEU A 135 -33.91 14.07 -17.09
CA LEU A 135 -34.51 15.24 -16.44
C LEU A 135 -34.47 16.47 -17.34
N LYS A 136 -33.39 16.65 -18.12
CA LYS A 136 -33.27 17.72 -19.11
C LYS A 136 -34.28 17.55 -20.24
N GLN A 137 -34.48 16.33 -20.74
CA GLN A 137 -35.51 16.03 -21.75
C GLN A 137 -36.93 16.27 -21.23
N ILE A 138 -37.25 15.83 -20.01
CA ILE A 138 -38.56 16.08 -19.39
C ILE A 138 -38.79 17.59 -19.24
N SER A 139 -37.81 18.34 -18.77
CA SER A 139 -37.90 19.81 -18.65
C SER A 139 -38.13 20.48 -20.00
N ALA A 140 -37.42 20.07 -21.06
CA ALA A 140 -37.58 20.60 -22.40
C ALA A 140 -38.97 20.28 -23.00
N SER A 141 -39.46 19.06 -22.82
CA SER A 141 -40.80 18.65 -23.25
C SER A 141 -41.91 19.38 -22.50
N LEU A 142 -41.75 19.63 -21.20
CA LEU A 142 -42.70 20.43 -20.42
C LEU A 142 -42.73 21.89 -20.91
N LYS A 143 -41.57 22.48 -21.18
CA LYS A 143 -41.48 23.85 -21.72
C LYS A 143 -42.13 23.96 -23.11
N ASN A 144 -41.95 22.96 -23.97
CA ASN A 144 -42.59 22.91 -25.29
C ASN A 144 -44.12 22.74 -25.19
N ASN A 145 -44.61 21.91 -24.26
CA ASN A 145 -46.04 21.70 -24.05
C ASN A 145 -46.75 22.93 -23.44
N GLN A 146 -46.07 23.67 -22.55
CA GLN A 146 -46.62 24.93 -22.03
C GLN A 146 -46.71 26.02 -23.11
N ASN A 147 -45.77 26.07 -24.05
CA ASN A 147 -45.84 26.99 -25.19
C ASN A 147 -46.99 26.66 -26.15
N ASN A 148 -47.30 25.37 -26.36
CA ASN A 148 -48.41 24.95 -27.21
C ASN A 148 -49.80 25.21 -26.58
N HIS A 149 -49.92 25.22 -25.25
CA HIS A 149 -51.17 25.54 -24.57
C HIS A 149 -51.48 27.05 -24.48
N SER A 150 -50.47 27.92 -24.59
CA SER A 150 -50.65 29.38 -24.55
C SER A 150 -51.01 30.02 -25.90
N SER A 151 -50.99 29.25 -27.00
CA SER A 151 -51.32 29.72 -28.36
C SER A 151 -52.75 29.39 -28.81
N LYS A 152 -53.55 28.74 -27.96
CA LYS A 152 -54.91 28.25 -28.33
C LYS A 152 -56.06 28.94 -27.59
N ASN A 153 -55.78 30.02 -26.87
CA ASN A 153 -56.79 30.92 -26.28
C ASN A 153 -56.67 32.32 -26.89
#